data_AF-A0A3R6NCF8-F1
#
_entry.id   AF-A0A3R6NCF8-F1
#
_cell.length_a   1.000
_cell.length_b   1.000
_cell.length_c   1.000
_cell.angle_alpha   90.00
_cell.angle_beta   90.00
_cell.angle_gamma   90.00
#
_symmetry.space_group_name_H-M   'P 1'
#
loop_
_entity.id
_entity.type
_entity.pdbx_description
1 polymer ?
#
loop_
_entity_poly.entity_id
_entity_poly.type
_entity_poly.pdbx_seq_one_letter_code
_entity_poly.pdbx_strand_id
1 'polypeptide(L)'
;MKRVLALFLVLICMLSVVACDKATGSGEPVRDGDVSDISEIDKNVSSETEQTQQANVESISGTISHIDEDKICDLTEEEVKIIADIIGNGTWNTEGTADCANDCKLIIDERTYYYHSECGTFNDEKNNQNLPVTAEEKENINAILAQYITLGLE
;
A
#
# COMPACT_ATOMS: atom_id res chain seq x y z
N MET A 1 12.90 32.80 -9.59
CA MET A 1 12.92 31.56 -8.79
C MET A 1 13.99 31.55 -7.68
N LYS A 2 14.23 32.67 -6.97
CA LYS A 2 15.23 32.74 -5.86
C LYS A 2 14.61 32.90 -4.47
N ARG A 3 13.32 33.28 -4.38
CA ARG A 3 12.63 33.51 -3.10
C ARG A 3 11.99 32.25 -2.51
N VAL A 4 11.76 31.22 -3.32
CA VAL A 4 11.18 29.95 -2.88
C VAL A 4 12.22 29.11 -2.11
N LEU A 5 13.49 29.15 -2.51
CA LEU A 5 14.57 28.42 -1.81
C LEU A 5 14.81 28.91 -0.37
N ALA A 6 14.57 30.18 -0.08
CA ALA A 6 14.83 30.73 1.26
C ALA A 6 13.84 30.21 2.32
N LEU A 7 12.61 29.86 1.91
CA LEU A 7 11.58 29.37 2.84
C LEU A 7 11.83 27.91 3.27
N PHE A 8 12.39 27.08 2.38
CA PHE A 8 12.70 25.69 2.70
C PHE A 8 13.86 25.53 3.70
N LEU A 9 14.81 26.48 3.73
CA LEU A 9 15.95 26.42 4.66
C LEU A 9 15.59 26.73 6.12
N VAL A 10 14.53 27.51 6.38
CA VAL A 10 14.09 27.84 7.76
C VAL A 10 13.33 26.68 8.41
N LEU A 11 12.64 25.87 7.61
CA LEU A 11 11.79 24.78 8.11
C LEU A 11 12.60 23.59 8.66
N ILE A 12 13.81 23.38 8.14
CA ILE A 12 14.70 22.28 8.56
C ILE A 12 15.31 22.53 9.96
N CYS A 13 15.36 23.77 10.44
CA CYS A 13 15.99 24.11 11.71
C CYS A 13 15.15 23.79 12.97
N MET A 14 13.87 23.42 12.84
CA MET A 14 12.99 23.18 14.00
C MET A 14 12.85 21.70 14.41
N LEU A 15 13.49 20.76 13.71
CA LEU A 15 13.28 19.31 13.89
C LEU A 15 14.38 18.60 14.70
N SER A 16 15.18 19.32 15.50
CA SER A 16 16.35 18.73 16.17
C SER A 16 16.42 19.05 17.66
N VAL A 17 15.53 18.50 18.48
CA VAL A 17 15.83 18.20 19.90
C VAL A 17 14.79 17.26 20.50
N VAL A 18 15.08 15.96 20.49
CA VAL A 18 14.82 15.08 21.65
C VAL A 18 16.00 14.11 21.73
N ALA A 19 16.99 14.48 22.53
CA ALA A 19 17.93 13.54 23.10
C ALA A 19 17.25 12.96 24.35
N CYS A 20 17.09 11.64 24.42
CA CYS A 20 16.78 10.96 25.67
C CYS A 20 17.94 10.07 26.05
N ASP A 21 18.43 10.34 27.27
CA ASP A 21 19.65 9.86 27.88
C ASP A 21 19.73 8.35 28.05
N LYS A 22 20.98 7.88 27.95
CA LYS A 22 21.45 6.59 28.43
C LYS A 22 21.59 6.64 29.95
N ALA A 23 20.82 5.84 30.67
CA ALA A 23 21.12 5.52 32.07
C ALA A 23 21.45 4.02 32.20
N THR A 24 22.73 3.73 32.40
CA THR A 24 23.24 2.45 32.86
C THR A 24 23.01 2.36 34.37
N GLY A 25 22.23 1.37 34.83
CA GLY A 25 22.07 1.02 36.23
C GLY A 25 22.31 -0.47 36.42
N SER A 26 23.51 -0.80 36.91
CA SER A 26 23.95 -2.13 37.31
C SER A 26 23.30 -2.54 38.64
N GLY A 27 22.94 -3.83 38.75
CA GLY A 27 22.60 -4.48 40.02
C GLY A 27 21.94 -5.85 39.80
N GLU A 28 22.72 -6.93 39.91
CA GLU A 28 22.19 -8.31 40.04
C GLU A 28 21.76 -8.60 41.52
N PRO A 29 21.46 -9.85 41.94
CA PRO A 29 20.13 -10.26 42.40
C PRO A 29 20.08 -10.57 43.91
N VAL A 30 18.89 -10.55 44.52
CA VAL A 30 18.69 -11.13 45.86
C VAL A 30 17.43 -11.98 45.91
N ARG A 31 17.63 -13.19 46.42
CA ARG A 31 16.66 -14.25 46.72
C ARG A 31 15.80 -13.91 47.94
N ASP A 32 14.77 -14.74 48.10
CA ASP A 32 14.14 -15.13 49.36
C ASP A 32 12.92 -14.31 49.79
N GLY A 33 11.80 -15.00 50.01
CA GLY A 33 10.59 -14.37 50.55
C GLY A 33 9.33 -15.20 50.36
N ASP A 34 9.01 -15.94 51.40
CA ASP A 34 7.92 -16.88 51.61
C ASP A 34 6.48 -16.34 51.38
N VAL A 35 5.59 -17.32 51.27
CA VAL A 35 4.12 -17.35 51.24
C VAL A 35 3.44 -16.37 52.20
N SER A 36 2.34 -15.72 51.78
CA SER A 36 1.05 -15.76 52.49
C SER A 36 -0.08 -14.99 51.79
N ASP A 37 -1.22 -15.68 51.76
CA ASP A 37 -2.59 -15.21 51.95
C ASP A 37 -3.30 -14.27 50.96
N ILE A 38 -4.30 -14.91 50.36
CA ILE A 38 -5.64 -14.45 49.96
C ILE A 38 -6.13 -13.23 50.74
N SER A 39 -6.61 -12.22 50.00
CA SER A 39 -7.79 -11.45 50.40
C SER A 39 -8.54 -10.93 49.16
N GLU A 40 -9.84 -11.21 49.15
CA GLU A 40 -10.84 -10.67 48.23
C GLU A 40 -10.97 -9.15 48.34
N ILE A 41 -11.49 -8.53 47.28
CA ILE A 41 -12.26 -7.27 47.11
C ILE A 41 -11.67 -6.47 45.91
N ASP A 42 -12.41 -5.82 45.02
CA ASP A 42 -13.83 -5.49 44.96
C ASP A 42 -14.20 -5.25 43.49
N LYS A 43 -15.49 -5.40 43.17
CA LYS A 43 -16.01 -5.04 41.84
C LYS A 43 -15.86 -3.53 41.64
N ASN A 44 -15.04 -3.11 40.68
CA ASN A 44 -15.29 -1.85 39.99
C ASN A 44 -15.64 -2.16 38.53
N VAL A 45 -16.86 -1.77 38.18
CA VAL A 45 -17.31 -1.55 36.82
C VAL A 45 -16.51 -0.35 36.33
N SER A 46 -15.42 -0.60 35.63
CA SER A 46 -14.84 0.36 34.72
C SER A 46 -15.30 -0.05 33.34
N SER A 47 -16.31 0.63 32.84
CA SER A 47 -16.64 0.64 31.42
C SER A 47 -15.38 1.11 30.69
N GLU A 48 -14.56 0.17 30.25
CA GLU A 48 -13.55 0.43 29.24
C GLU A 48 -14.31 0.89 28.02
N THR A 49 -14.30 2.20 27.81
CA THR A 49 -14.57 2.80 26.54
C THR A 49 -13.80 2.00 25.51
N GLU A 50 -14.52 1.26 24.66
CA GLU A 50 -14.01 0.79 23.38
C GLU A 50 -13.58 2.04 22.61
N GLN A 51 -12.34 2.48 22.86
CA GLN A 51 -11.61 3.27 21.90
C GLN A 51 -11.32 2.31 20.75
N THR A 52 -12.34 2.16 19.90
CA THR A 52 -12.13 1.78 18.51
C THR A 52 -11.14 2.79 17.97
N GLN A 53 -9.88 2.37 17.90
CA GLN A 53 -8.89 3.05 17.10
C GLN A 53 -9.46 3.04 15.69
N GLN A 54 -10.05 4.16 15.28
CA GLN A 54 -10.39 4.41 13.91
C GLN A 54 -9.05 4.49 13.19
N ALA A 55 -8.55 3.34 12.74
CA ALA A 55 -7.52 3.30 11.73
C ALA A 55 -8.04 4.17 10.59
N ASN A 56 -7.27 5.18 10.20
CA ASN A 56 -7.47 5.87 8.94
C ASN A 56 -7.27 4.82 7.85
N VAL A 57 -8.34 4.12 7.47
CA VAL A 57 -8.29 3.26 6.28
C VAL A 57 -8.10 4.24 5.13
N GLU A 58 -6.85 4.34 4.64
CA GLU A 58 -6.56 5.08 3.42
C GLU A 58 -7.37 4.40 2.30
N SER A 59 -8.33 5.15 1.76
CA SER A 59 -9.16 4.67 0.66
C SER A 59 -8.32 4.71 -0.60
N ILE A 60 -8.25 3.57 -1.29
CA ILE A 60 -7.51 3.40 -2.53
C ILE A 60 -8.45 3.65 -3.71
N SER A 61 -7.96 4.34 -4.74
CA SER A 61 -8.76 4.65 -5.93
C SER A 61 -8.07 4.16 -7.19
N GLY A 62 -8.87 3.80 -8.19
CA GLY A 62 -8.32 3.39 -9.47
C GLY A 62 -9.32 3.49 -10.62
N THR A 63 -8.78 3.69 -11.81
CA THR A 63 -9.53 3.79 -13.06
C THR A 63 -8.92 2.92 -14.14
N ILE A 64 -9.75 2.48 -15.09
CA ILE A 64 -9.34 1.71 -16.26
C ILE A 64 -9.85 2.39 -17.54
N SER A 65 -9.03 2.35 -18.60
CA SER A 65 -9.45 2.64 -19.97
C SER A 65 -8.82 1.64 -20.94
N HIS A 66 -9.48 1.38 -22.07
CA HIS A 66 -8.82 0.78 -23.23
C HIS A 66 -7.87 1.82 -23.85
N ILE A 67 -6.73 1.42 -24.42
CA ILE A 67 -5.71 2.38 -24.91
C ILE A 67 -6.22 3.21 -26.10
N ASP A 68 -7.07 2.61 -26.95
CA ASP A 68 -7.64 3.28 -28.12
C ASP A 68 -8.95 4.05 -27.84
N GLU A 69 -9.42 4.05 -26.60
CA GLU A 69 -10.68 4.71 -26.23
C GLU A 69 -10.44 5.84 -25.22
N ASP A 70 -11.15 6.96 -25.40
CA ASP A 70 -11.15 8.07 -24.44
C ASP A 70 -12.06 7.79 -23.21
N LYS A 71 -12.73 6.62 -23.18
CA LYS A 71 -13.64 6.25 -22.10
C LYS A 71 -12.84 5.77 -20.89
N ILE A 72 -13.01 6.47 -19.77
CA ILE A 72 -12.44 6.10 -18.47
C ILE A 72 -13.56 5.57 -17.59
N CYS A 73 -13.33 4.43 -16.95
CA CYS A 73 -14.23 3.80 -16.01
C CYS A 73 -13.59 3.75 -14.63
N ASP A 74 -14.35 4.05 -13.58
CA ASP A 74 -13.92 3.88 -12.19
C ASP A 74 -14.04 2.41 -11.78
N LEU A 75 -12.99 1.89 -11.13
CA LEU A 75 -13.02 0.59 -10.47
C LEU A 75 -13.58 0.74 -9.05
N THR A 76 -14.21 -0.31 -8.53
CA THR A 76 -14.61 -0.31 -7.12
C THR A 76 -13.39 -0.42 -6.21
N GLU A 77 -13.48 0.07 -4.96
CA GLU A 77 -12.35 0.02 -4.01
C GLU A 77 -11.85 -1.43 -3.78
N GLU A 78 -12.75 -2.42 -3.76
CA GLU A 78 -12.38 -3.83 -3.61
C GLU A 78 -11.59 -4.35 -4.81
N GLU A 79 -12.01 -4.03 -6.03
CA GLU A 79 -11.30 -4.41 -7.26
C GLU A 79 -9.93 -3.74 -7.35
N VAL A 80 -9.83 -2.47 -6.95
CA VAL A 80 -8.56 -1.76 -6.90
C VAL A 80 -7.61 -2.43 -5.91
N LYS A 81 -8.08 -2.84 -4.72
CA LYS A 81 -7.27 -3.58 -3.74
C LYS A 81 -6.72 -4.89 -4.31
N ILE A 82 -7.57 -5.67 -4.98
CA ILE A 82 -7.14 -6.94 -5.59
C ILE A 82 -6.00 -6.71 -6.59
N ILE A 83 -6.16 -5.74 -7.50
CA ILE A 83 -5.14 -5.46 -8.53
C ILE A 83 -3.89 -4.84 -7.89
N ALA A 84 -4.06 -3.92 -6.94
CA ALA A 84 -2.96 -3.28 -6.23
C ALA A 84 -2.13 -4.28 -5.41
N ASP A 85 -2.76 -5.26 -4.78
CA ASP A 85 -2.07 -6.33 -4.04
C ASP A 85 -1.22 -7.20 -4.98
N ILE A 86 -1.71 -7.53 -6.17
CA ILE A 86 -0.93 -8.27 -7.19
C ILE A 86 0.28 -7.44 -7.63
N ILE A 87 0.06 -6.16 -7.94
CA ILE A 87 1.13 -5.23 -8.35
C ILE A 87 2.19 -5.04 -7.26
N GLY A 88 1.75 -4.90 -6.01
CA GLY A 88 2.61 -4.63 -4.85
C GLY A 88 3.41 -5.84 -4.38
N ASN A 89 2.84 -7.05 -4.52
CA ASN A 89 3.51 -8.29 -4.15
C ASN A 89 4.28 -8.94 -5.33
N GLY A 90 4.05 -8.45 -6.54
CA GLY A 90 4.68 -8.94 -7.76
C GLY A 90 6.20 -8.74 -7.80
N THR A 91 6.89 -9.62 -8.55
CA THR A 91 8.32 -9.48 -8.82
C THR A 91 8.55 -8.75 -10.14
N TRP A 92 8.94 -7.47 -10.05
CA TRP A 92 9.20 -6.64 -11.22
C TRP A 92 10.52 -6.98 -11.91
N ASN A 93 10.47 -7.15 -13.22
CA ASN A 93 11.64 -7.18 -14.08
C ASN A 93 12.06 -5.73 -14.42
N THR A 94 13.28 -5.36 -14.07
CA THR A 94 13.84 -4.01 -14.24
C THR A 94 14.70 -3.84 -15.49
N GLU A 95 14.75 -4.85 -16.36
CA GLU A 95 15.49 -4.80 -17.64
C GLU A 95 14.74 -4.04 -18.76
N GLY A 96 13.53 -3.57 -18.48
CA GLY A 96 12.72 -2.79 -19.41
C GLY A 96 11.23 -3.13 -19.32
N THR A 97 10.42 -2.48 -20.14
CA THR A 97 9.05 -2.92 -20.41
C THR A 97 9.06 -4.16 -21.31
N ALA A 98 8.04 -5.01 -21.18
CA ALA A 98 7.85 -6.13 -22.09
C ALA A 98 7.44 -5.64 -23.48
N ASP A 99 7.88 -6.34 -24.52
CA ASP A 99 7.49 -6.10 -25.91
C ASP A 99 6.13 -6.77 -26.21
N CYS A 100 5.11 -6.35 -25.46
CA CYS A 100 3.73 -6.78 -25.65
C CYS A 100 2.84 -5.58 -25.99
N ALA A 101 1.86 -5.81 -26.86
CA ALA A 101 0.93 -4.78 -27.30
C ALA A 101 -0.11 -4.52 -26.20
N ASN A 102 0.19 -3.60 -25.27
CA ASN A 102 -0.76 -3.24 -24.22
C ASN A 102 -2.13 -2.86 -24.83
N ASP A 103 -3.21 -3.29 -24.20
CA ASP A 103 -4.59 -2.98 -24.59
C ASP A 103 -5.32 -2.16 -23.52
N CYS A 104 -4.80 -2.18 -22.28
CA CYS A 104 -5.37 -1.54 -21.12
C CYS A 104 -4.43 -0.49 -20.53
N LYS A 105 -5.00 0.60 -19.99
CA LYS A 105 -4.33 1.58 -19.15
C LYS A 105 -5.04 1.69 -17.80
N LEU A 106 -4.35 1.33 -16.73
CA LEU A 106 -4.79 1.47 -15.35
C LEU A 106 -4.13 2.68 -14.71
N ILE A 107 -4.88 3.41 -13.90
CA ILE A 107 -4.35 4.43 -13.00
C ILE A 107 -4.78 4.04 -11.60
N ILE A 108 -3.83 3.68 -10.73
CA ILE A 108 -4.07 3.27 -9.33
C ILE A 108 -3.20 4.16 -8.44
N ASP A 109 -3.81 4.88 -7.49
CA ASP A 109 -3.11 5.86 -6.63
C ASP A 109 -2.18 6.79 -7.42
N GLU A 110 -2.72 7.38 -8.49
CA GLU A 110 -2.02 8.29 -9.41
C GLU A 110 -0.84 7.66 -10.19
N ARG A 111 -0.61 6.35 -10.05
CA ARG A 111 0.39 5.60 -10.81
C ARG A 111 -0.26 4.97 -12.04
N THR A 112 0.36 5.20 -13.19
CA THR A 112 -0.09 4.62 -14.46
C THR A 112 0.61 3.29 -14.71
N TYR A 113 -0.18 2.27 -15.01
CA TYR A 113 0.27 0.96 -15.45
C TYR A 113 -0.42 0.63 -16.76
N TYR A 114 0.35 0.20 -17.75
CA TYR A 114 -0.21 -0.40 -18.96
C TYR A 114 -0.30 -1.90 -18.74
N TYR A 115 -1.30 -2.54 -19.32
CA TYR A 115 -1.51 -3.96 -19.18
C TYR A 115 -1.87 -4.55 -20.53
N HIS A 116 -1.34 -5.74 -20.81
CA HIS A 116 -1.74 -6.54 -21.95
C HIS A 116 -2.53 -7.76 -21.46
N SER A 117 -3.83 -7.79 -21.74
CA SER A 117 -4.75 -8.80 -21.22
C SER A 117 -4.44 -10.22 -21.69
N GLU A 118 -3.92 -10.40 -22.90
CA GLU A 118 -3.57 -11.73 -23.42
C GLU A 118 -2.30 -12.27 -22.73
N CYS A 119 -1.25 -11.44 -22.64
CA CYS A 119 0.00 -11.84 -21.99
C CYS A 119 -0.12 -11.94 -20.47
N GLY A 120 -0.98 -11.13 -19.84
CA GLY A 120 -0.99 -10.96 -18.39
C GLY A 120 0.31 -10.29 -17.94
N THR A 121 0.60 -9.10 -18.47
CA THR A 121 1.82 -8.38 -18.11
C THR A 121 1.50 -6.91 -17.89
N PHE A 122 1.88 -6.40 -16.72
CA PHE A 122 1.88 -4.97 -16.46
C PHE A 122 3.19 -4.35 -16.94
N ASN A 123 3.11 -3.19 -17.56
CA ASN A 123 4.23 -2.35 -17.97
C ASN A 123 4.14 -1.02 -17.23
N ASP A 124 5.22 -0.67 -16.53
CA ASP A 124 5.41 0.62 -15.88
C ASP A 124 6.47 1.38 -16.68
N GLU A 125 6.00 2.14 -17.68
CA GLU A 125 6.85 2.93 -18.57
C GLU A 125 7.67 3.98 -17.80
N LYS A 126 7.13 4.52 -16.70
CA LYS A 126 7.81 5.56 -15.92
C LYS A 126 9.07 5.03 -15.25
N ASN A 127 9.01 3.80 -14.74
CA ASN A 127 10.15 3.15 -14.09
C ASN A 127 10.90 2.16 -15.00
N ASN A 128 10.47 2.02 -16.26
CA ASN A 128 11.07 1.13 -17.27
C ASN A 128 11.17 -0.32 -16.78
N GLN A 129 10.05 -0.88 -16.33
CA GLN A 129 9.96 -2.22 -15.77
C GLN A 129 8.66 -2.91 -16.18
N ASN A 130 8.63 -4.23 -16.10
CA ASN A 130 7.42 -5.03 -16.33
C ASN A 130 7.19 -6.06 -15.22
N LEU A 131 5.93 -6.44 -15.04
CA LEU A 131 5.49 -7.45 -14.10
C LEU A 131 4.62 -8.48 -14.85
N PRO A 132 5.18 -9.63 -15.24
CA PRO A 132 4.37 -10.75 -15.69
C PRO A 132 3.61 -11.33 -14.49
N VAL A 133 2.33 -11.59 -14.65
CA VAL A 133 1.50 -12.22 -13.61
C VAL A 133 1.31 -13.71 -13.91
N THR A 134 0.87 -14.46 -12.90
CA THR A 134 0.50 -15.86 -13.07
C THR A 134 -0.78 -16.00 -13.91
N ALA A 135 -1.06 -17.21 -14.39
CA ALA A 135 -2.29 -17.47 -15.16
C ALA A 135 -3.57 -17.23 -14.33
N GLU A 136 -3.55 -17.56 -13.05
CA GLU A 136 -4.67 -17.35 -12.12
C GLU A 136 -4.91 -15.86 -11.87
N GLU A 137 -3.84 -15.10 -11.59
CA GLU A 137 -3.92 -13.64 -11.44
C GLU A 137 -4.42 -12.98 -12.73
N LYS A 138 -3.92 -13.43 -13.89
CA LYS A 138 -4.37 -12.95 -15.21
C LYS A 138 -5.87 -13.17 -15.40
N GLU A 139 -6.37 -14.36 -15.12
CA GLU A 139 -7.79 -14.68 -15.24
C GLU A 139 -8.64 -13.79 -14.33
N ASN A 140 -8.20 -13.60 -13.08
CA ASN A 140 -8.90 -12.75 -12.11
C ASN A 140 -8.90 -11.27 -12.54
N ILE A 141 -7.74 -10.73 -12.93
CA ILE A 141 -7.62 -9.36 -13.44
C ILE A 141 -8.50 -9.19 -14.68
N ASN A 142 -8.42 -10.10 -15.66
CA ASN A 142 -9.20 -10.00 -16.88
C ASN A 142 -10.71 -10.08 -16.59
N ALA A 143 -11.14 -10.90 -15.65
CA ALA A 143 -12.53 -10.96 -15.21
C ALA A 143 -13.01 -9.63 -14.62
N ILE A 144 -12.17 -8.95 -13.83
CA ILE A 144 -12.45 -7.60 -13.31
C ILE A 144 -12.56 -6.61 -14.46
N LEU A 145 -11.52 -6.51 -15.30
CA LEU A 145 -11.43 -5.47 -16.34
C LEU A 145 -12.51 -5.63 -17.43
N ALA A 146 -12.89 -6.88 -17.77
CA ALA A 146 -13.93 -7.17 -18.75
C ALA A 146 -15.33 -6.68 -18.35
N GLN A 147 -15.54 -6.30 -17.09
CA GLN A 147 -16.79 -5.64 -16.67
C GLN A 147 -16.90 -4.20 -17.19
N TYR A 148 -15.77 -3.55 -17.48
CA TYR A 148 -15.69 -2.11 -17.76
C TYR A 148 -15.37 -1.77 -19.22
N ILE A 149 -14.54 -2.61 -19.83
CA ILE A 149 -14.03 -2.45 -21.20
C ILE A 149 -14.01 -3.80 -21.94
N THR A 150 -13.95 -3.74 -23.27
CA THR A 150 -13.66 -4.94 -24.07
C THR A 150 -12.15 -5.16 -24.07
N LEU A 151 -11.72 -6.37 -23.71
CA LEU A 151 -10.31 -6.76 -23.73
C LEU A 151 -9.91 -7.29 -25.11
N GLY A 152 -8.62 -7.21 -25.44
CA GLY A 152 -8.04 -7.85 -26.62
C GLY A 152 -8.06 -9.38 -26.47
N LEU A 153 -9.17 -10.00 -26.88
CA LEU A 153 -9.28 -11.44 -27.06
C LEU A 153 -9.15 -11.73 -28.56
N GLU A 154 -7.95 -12.09 -29.02
CA GLU A 154 -7.79 -12.75 -30.33
C GLU A 154 -7.87 -14.27 -30.20
#